data_AF-A0A7V9ULU4-F1
#
_entry.id   AF-A0A7V9ULU4-F1
#
_cell.length_a   1.000
_cell.length_b   1.000
_cell.length_c   1.000
_cell.angle_alpha   90.00
_cell.angle_beta   90.00
_cell.angle_gamma   90.00
#
_symmetry.space_group_name_H-M   'P 1'
#
loop_
_entity.id
_entity.type
_entity.pdbx_description
1 polymer ?
#
loop_
_entity_poly.entity_id
_entity_poly.type
_entity_poly.pdbx_seq_one_letter_code
_entity_poly.pdbx_strand_id
1 'polypeptide(L)'
;MPTGPKDNELKMQRMINAWETLAPDKSFGGMTLAQFKAAAQPALDARQQIDDLEDKLKQAMTDRDNADSVVTAKSQFIINGVLADSTEGDNSALYEAFGYTRKSERKSGLTRKRNQPPSQ
;
A
#
# COMPACT_ATOMS: atom_id res chain seq x y z
N MET A 1 -14.15 1.69 -29.05
CA MET A 1 -12.70 1.49 -28.88
C MET A 1 -12.49 0.76 -27.55
N PRO A 2 -11.50 -0.15 -27.41
CA PRO A 2 -11.18 -0.72 -26.11
C PRO A 2 -10.78 0.40 -25.14
N THR A 3 -11.25 0.31 -23.89
CA THR A 3 -11.19 1.42 -22.93
C THR A 3 -10.05 1.27 -21.91
N GLY A 4 -9.35 0.13 -21.88
CA GLY A 4 -8.17 -0.07 -21.02
C GLY A 4 -7.28 -1.28 -21.38
N PRO A 5 -6.15 -1.47 -20.68
CA PRO A 5 -5.16 -2.52 -20.97
C PRO A 5 -5.71 -3.95 -20.94
N LYS A 6 -6.67 -4.23 -20.04
CA LYS A 6 -7.38 -5.52 -19.94
C LYS A 6 -8.33 -5.74 -21.12
N ASP A 7 -9.06 -4.71 -21.54
CA ASP A 7 -9.92 -4.79 -22.73
C ASP A 7 -9.11 -5.06 -24.00
N ASN A 8 -7.92 -4.45 -24.11
CA ASN A 8 -6.98 -4.68 -25.20
C ASN A 8 -6.47 -6.13 -25.23
N GLU A 9 -6.16 -6.69 -24.07
CA GLU A 9 -5.74 -8.09 -23.94
C GLU A 9 -6.85 -9.05 -24.35
N LEU A 10 -8.07 -8.85 -23.81
CA LEU A 10 -9.23 -9.68 -24.13
C LEU A 10 -9.53 -9.66 -25.62
N LYS A 11 -9.46 -8.48 -26.25
CA LYS A 11 -9.66 -8.34 -27.69
C LYS A 11 -8.58 -9.09 -28.49
N MET A 12 -7.32 -8.94 -28.10
CA MET A 12 -6.20 -9.63 -28.75
C MET A 12 -6.33 -11.15 -28.64
N GLN A 13 -6.66 -11.69 -27.46
CA GLN A 13 -6.90 -13.11 -27.25
C GLN A 13 -8.08 -13.62 -28.11
N ARG A 14 -9.17 -12.86 -28.19
CA ARG A 14 -10.30 -13.18 -29.08
C ARG A 14 -9.87 -13.25 -30.55
N MET A 15 -9.03 -12.32 -31.01
CA MET A 15 -8.50 -12.34 -32.38
C MET A 15 -7.64 -13.59 -32.62
N ILE A 16 -6.74 -13.92 -31.70
CA ILE A 16 -5.89 -15.12 -31.79
C ILE A 16 -6.75 -16.37 -31.88
N ASN A 17 -7.70 -16.54 -30.96
CA ASN A 17 -8.57 -17.72 -30.91
C ASN A 17 -9.43 -17.87 -32.16
N ALA A 18 -10.05 -16.78 -32.62
CA ALA A 18 -10.87 -16.78 -33.83
C ALA A 18 -10.04 -17.12 -35.08
N TRP A 19 -8.84 -16.56 -35.21
CA TRP A 19 -7.95 -16.86 -36.34
C TRP A 19 -7.50 -18.32 -36.31
N GLU A 20 -7.09 -18.82 -35.14
CA GLU A 20 -6.69 -20.23 -34.94
C GLU A 20 -7.81 -21.21 -35.29
N THR A 21 -9.06 -20.86 -35.00
CA THR A 21 -10.21 -21.75 -35.21
C THR A 21 -10.72 -21.71 -36.64
N LEU A 22 -10.82 -20.50 -37.23
CA LEU A 22 -11.54 -20.29 -38.48
C LEU A 22 -10.63 -20.21 -39.71
N ALA A 23 -9.35 -19.85 -39.53
CA ALA A 23 -8.46 -19.56 -40.65
C ALA A 23 -6.96 -19.76 -40.32
N PRO A 24 -6.53 -20.88 -39.71
CA PRO A 24 -5.18 -21.04 -39.18
C PRO A 24 -4.07 -20.86 -40.24
N ASP A 25 -4.34 -21.27 -41.48
CA ASP A 25 -3.37 -21.22 -42.59
C ASP A 25 -3.46 -19.92 -43.42
N LYS A 26 -4.39 -19.01 -43.09
CA LYS A 26 -4.53 -17.73 -43.80
C LYS A 26 -3.61 -16.67 -43.23
N SER A 27 -3.14 -15.80 -44.11
CA SER A 27 -2.44 -14.56 -43.74
C SER A 27 -3.38 -13.37 -43.87
N PHE A 28 -3.31 -12.45 -42.91
CA PHE A 28 -4.03 -11.19 -42.92
C PHE A 28 -3.04 -10.03 -42.73
N GLY A 29 -3.21 -8.95 -43.49
CA GLY A 29 -2.31 -7.78 -43.39
C GLY A 29 -0.83 -8.11 -43.63
N GLY A 30 -0.53 -9.14 -44.41
CA GLY A 30 0.84 -9.60 -44.66
C GLY A 30 1.47 -10.42 -43.52
N MET A 31 0.69 -10.83 -42.53
CA MET A 31 1.15 -11.56 -41.35
C MET A 31 0.42 -12.89 -41.19
N THR A 32 1.14 -13.92 -40.76
CA THR A 32 0.59 -15.21 -40.34
C THR A 32 0.13 -15.17 -38.88
N LEU A 33 -0.71 -16.13 -38.46
CA LEU A 33 -1.09 -16.28 -37.05
C LEU A 33 0.13 -16.41 -36.13
N ALA A 34 1.15 -17.17 -36.55
CA ALA A 34 2.37 -17.37 -35.77
C ALA A 34 3.14 -16.06 -35.57
N GLN A 35 3.28 -15.24 -36.62
CA GLN A 35 3.91 -13.93 -36.52
C GLN A 35 3.11 -12.95 -35.65
N PHE A 36 1.78 -13.01 -35.71
CA PHE A 36 0.93 -12.19 -34.84
C PHE A 36 1.05 -12.59 -33.38
N LYS A 37 1.05 -13.91 -33.06
CA LYS A 37 1.31 -14.43 -31.71
C LYS A 37 2.68 -13.94 -31.19
N ALA A 38 3.72 -14.00 -32.02
CA ALA A 38 5.05 -13.51 -31.66
C ALA A 38 5.06 -11.99 -31.39
N ALA A 39 4.35 -11.19 -32.18
CA ALA A 39 4.23 -9.75 -31.97
C ALA A 39 3.42 -9.38 -30.71
N ALA A 40 2.46 -10.23 -30.32
CA ALA A 40 1.68 -10.08 -29.11
C ALA A 40 2.47 -10.43 -27.83
N GLN A 41 3.48 -11.30 -27.93
CA GLN A 41 4.19 -11.87 -26.80
C GLN A 41 4.79 -10.83 -25.83
N PRO A 42 5.50 -9.77 -26.29
CA PRO A 42 6.06 -8.79 -25.36
C PRO A 42 5.01 -8.08 -24.50
N ALA A 43 3.81 -7.88 -25.05
CA ALA A 43 2.73 -7.26 -24.31
C ALA A 43 2.10 -8.22 -23.28
N LEU A 44 2.12 -9.53 -23.53
CA LEU A 44 1.72 -10.55 -22.57
C LEU A 44 2.76 -10.68 -21.46
N ASP A 45 4.04 -10.74 -21.82
CA ASP A 45 5.16 -10.83 -20.87
C ASP A 45 5.18 -9.63 -19.92
N ALA A 46 4.98 -8.42 -20.43
CA ALA A 46 4.93 -7.21 -19.60
C ALA A 46 3.76 -7.21 -18.61
N ARG A 47 2.60 -7.79 -18.99
CA ARG A 47 1.45 -7.93 -18.07
C ARG A 47 1.77 -8.92 -16.96
N GLN A 48 2.31 -10.09 -17.30
CA GLN A 48 2.73 -11.07 -16.32
C GLN A 48 3.78 -10.50 -15.36
N GLN A 49 4.74 -9.72 -15.89
CA GLN A 49 5.74 -9.06 -15.05
C GLN A 49 5.12 -8.05 -14.08
N ILE A 50 4.07 -7.32 -14.49
CA ILE A 50 3.36 -6.40 -13.59
C ILE A 50 2.68 -7.19 -12.47
N ASP A 51 1.95 -8.26 -12.81
CA ASP A 51 1.28 -9.10 -11.80
C ASP A 51 2.30 -9.66 -10.78
N ASP A 52 3.45 -10.16 -11.26
CA ASP A 52 4.53 -10.66 -10.41
C ASP A 52 5.12 -9.57 -9.49
N LEU A 53 5.20 -8.33 -9.97
CA LEU A 53 5.70 -7.19 -9.19
C LEU A 53 4.68 -6.72 -8.15
N GLU A 54 3.39 -6.77 -8.46
CA GLU A 54 2.33 -6.47 -7.51
C GLU A 54 2.32 -7.47 -6.34
N ASP A 55 2.51 -8.76 -6.63
CA ASP A 55 2.65 -9.79 -5.60
C ASP A 55 3.88 -9.57 -4.71
N LYS A 56 5.04 -9.25 -5.33
CA LYS A 56 6.27 -8.91 -4.58
C LYS A 56 6.10 -7.66 -3.72
N LEU A 57 5.41 -6.64 -4.23
CA LEU A 57 5.12 -5.43 -3.48
C LEU A 57 4.26 -5.76 -2.25
N LYS A 58 3.21 -6.58 -2.42
CA LYS A 58 2.33 -7.00 -1.33
C LYS A 58 3.08 -7.81 -0.26
N GLN A 59 3.97 -8.70 -0.68
CA GLN A 59 4.85 -9.42 0.24
C GLN A 59 5.74 -8.45 1.02
N ALA A 60 6.44 -7.54 0.33
CA ALA A 60 7.33 -6.57 0.98
C ALA A 60 6.58 -5.65 1.97
N MET A 61 5.35 -5.25 1.64
CA MET A 61 4.48 -4.50 2.56
C MET A 61 4.16 -5.31 3.81
N THR A 62 3.82 -6.59 3.66
CA THR A 62 3.54 -7.49 4.78
C THR A 62 4.77 -7.68 5.68
N ASP A 63 5.94 -7.90 5.07
CA ASP A 63 7.19 -8.07 5.79
C ASP A 63 7.58 -6.81 6.58
N ARG A 64 7.39 -5.63 5.96
CA ARG A 64 7.57 -4.34 6.64
C ARG A 64 6.61 -4.20 7.82
N ASP A 65 5.31 -4.43 7.61
CA ASP A 65 4.30 -4.24 8.67
C ASP A 65 4.55 -5.18 9.86
N ASN A 66 5.00 -6.41 9.58
CA ASN A 66 5.42 -7.35 10.62
C ASN A 66 6.65 -6.84 11.39
N ALA A 67 7.68 -6.35 10.68
CA ALA A 67 8.87 -5.80 11.32
C ALA A 67 8.55 -4.55 12.17
N ASP A 68 7.73 -3.64 11.63
CA ASP A 68 7.29 -2.43 12.32
C ASP A 68 6.46 -2.73 13.57
N SER A 69 5.66 -3.81 13.55
CA SER A 69 4.93 -4.24 14.75
C SER A 69 5.85 -4.63 15.91
N VAL A 70 6.97 -5.30 15.60
CA VAL A 70 7.99 -5.68 16.58
C VAL A 70 8.71 -4.45 17.12
N VAL A 71 9.08 -3.52 16.24
CA VAL A 71 9.72 -2.25 16.64
C VAL A 71 8.78 -1.45 17.52
N THR A 72 7.52 -1.29 17.12
CA THR A 72 6.50 -0.54 17.87
C THR A 72 6.30 -1.10 19.28
N ALA A 73 6.20 -2.43 19.41
CA ALA A 73 6.10 -3.08 20.72
C ALA A 73 7.32 -2.80 21.61
N LYS A 74 8.54 -2.87 21.04
CA LYS A 74 9.79 -2.55 21.76
C LYS A 74 9.89 -1.08 22.14
N SER A 75 9.52 -0.17 21.24
CA SER A 75 9.48 1.27 21.50
C SER A 75 8.56 1.59 22.67
N GLN A 76 7.40 0.93 22.78
CA GLN A 76 6.51 1.13 23.92
C GLN A 76 7.16 0.73 25.26
N PHE A 77 7.94 -0.36 25.30
CA PHE A 77 8.68 -0.73 26.51
C PHE A 77 9.74 0.31 26.90
N ILE A 78 10.46 0.85 25.91
CA ILE A 78 11.45 1.92 26.14
C ILE A 78 10.75 3.14 26.75
N ILE A 79 9.62 3.56 26.18
CA ILE A 79 8.86 4.70 26.68
C ILE A 79 8.33 4.46 28.09
N ASN A 80 7.83 3.27 28.38
CA ASN A 80 7.41 2.91 29.74
C ASN A 80 8.59 2.98 30.72
N GLY A 81 9.79 2.59 30.29
CA GLY A 81 11.03 2.74 31.06
C GLY A 81 11.35 4.21 31.36
N VAL A 82 11.35 5.07 30.34
CA VAL A 82 11.57 6.53 30.50
C VAL A 82 10.57 7.15 31.48
N LEU A 83 9.31 6.73 31.42
CA LEU A 83 8.27 7.23 32.33
C LEU A 83 8.46 6.77 33.79
N ALA A 84 9.08 5.60 34.00
CA ALA A 84 9.32 5.01 35.31
C ALA A 84 10.70 5.36 35.91
N ASP A 85 11.60 5.92 35.11
CA ASP A 85 12.96 6.26 35.52
C ASP A 85 12.97 7.51 36.43
N SER A 86 13.79 7.47 37.49
CA SER A 86 13.88 8.56 38.47
C SER A 86 14.67 9.79 38.00
N THR A 87 15.50 9.63 36.98
CA THR A 87 16.32 10.70 36.38
C THR A 87 15.66 11.29 35.14
N GLU A 88 14.81 10.51 34.47
CA GLU A 88 13.96 10.95 33.37
C GLU A 88 12.49 11.09 33.84
N GLY A 89 11.53 11.02 32.90
CA GLY A 89 10.11 11.06 33.20
C GLY A 89 9.26 11.73 32.12
N ASP A 90 7.97 11.90 32.41
CA ASP A 90 6.96 12.45 31.49
C ASP A 90 7.12 13.94 31.15
N ASN A 91 8.06 14.64 31.79
CA ASN A 91 8.44 16.02 31.49
C ASN A 91 9.89 16.17 31.02
N SER A 92 10.60 15.06 30.78
CA SER A 92 12.00 15.10 30.36
C SER A 92 12.17 15.66 28.93
N ALA A 93 13.37 16.14 28.64
CA ALA A 93 13.75 16.52 27.28
C ALA A 93 13.85 15.30 26.36
N LEU A 94 14.26 14.14 26.89
CA LEU A 94 14.36 12.89 26.13
C LEU A 94 12.97 12.41 25.66
N TYR A 95 11.96 12.48 26.54
CA TYR A 95 10.59 12.10 26.18
C TYR A 95 10.02 12.97 25.05
N GLU A 96 10.30 14.29 25.08
CA GLU A 96 9.95 15.20 23.99
C GLU A 96 10.73 14.90 22.70
N ALA A 97 12.02 14.61 22.79
CA ALA A 97 12.86 14.27 21.65
C ALA A 97 12.42 12.98 20.93
N PHE A 98 11.77 12.06 21.65
CA PHE A 98 11.09 10.89 21.05
C PHE A 98 9.76 11.22 20.36
N GLY A 99 9.34 12.49 20.36
CA GLY A 99 8.12 12.96 19.70
C GLY A 99 6.88 12.93 20.59
N TYR A 100 7.01 12.65 21.89
CA TYR A 100 5.89 12.67 22.82
C TYR A 100 5.70 14.05 23.44
N THR A 101 4.44 14.45 23.69
CA THR A 101 4.17 15.70 24.41
C THR A 101 4.39 15.53 25.90
N ARG A 102 5.21 16.40 26.50
CA ARG A 102 5.45 16.45 27.95
C ARG A 102 4.16 16.70 28.74
N LYS A 103 4.05 16.16 29.95
CA LYS A 103 2.85 16.32 30.78
C LYS A 103 2.54 17.78 31.12
N SER A 104 3.54 18.62 31.33
CA SER A 104 3.38 20.06 31.59
C SER A 104 2.77 20.82 30.42
N GLU A 105 2.95 20.31 29.19
CA GLU A 105 2.50 20.92 27.94
C GLU A 105 1.16 20.34 27.47
N ARG A 106 0.73 19.19 28.02
CA ARG A 106 -0.59 18.61 27.78
C ARG A 106 -1.65 19.51 28.41
N LYS A 107 -2.31 20.34 27.59
CA LYS A 107 -3.51 21.08 28.01
C LYS A 107 -4.56 20.07 28.45
N SER A 108 -4.98 20.14 29.72
CA SER A 108 -5.88 19.13 30.32
C SER A 108 -7.28 19.08 29.68
N GLY A 109 -7.64 20.03 28.80
CA GLY A 109 -8.92 20.10 28.09
C GLY A 109 -10.17 20.21 28.99
N LEU A 110 -10.02 20.06 30.31
CA LEU A 110 -11.10 19.93 31.26
C LEU A 110 -11.63 21.32 31.64
N THR A 111 -12.50 21.86 30.79
CA THR A 111 -13.24 23.08 31.11
C THR A 111 -14.41 22.73 32.04
N ARG A 112 -14.26 22.89 33.35
CA ARG A 112 -15.39 22.77 34.30
C ARG A 112 -16.26 24.02 34.18
N LYS A 113 -17.35 23.96 33.41
CA LYS A 113 -18.35 25.05 33.40
C LYS A 113 -19.02 25.12 34.78
N ARG A 114 -18.85 26.22 35.50
CA ARG A 114 -19.64 26.54 36.70
C ARG A 114 -21.04 26.96 36.23
N ASN A 115 -22.09 26.24 36.65
CA ASN A 115 -23.45 26.75 36.54
C ASN A 115 -23.59 27.93 37.52
N GLN A 116 -23.72 29.15 37.01
CA GLN A 116 -24.20 30.27 37.82
C GLN A 116 -25.69 30.05 38.11
N PRO A 117 -26.15 30.16 39.37
CA PRO A 117 -27.58 30.14 39.66
C PRO A 117 -28.25 31.38 39.06
N PRO A 118 -29.51 31.28 38.62
CA PRO A 118 -30.20 32.37 37.94
C PRO A 118 -30.36 33.57 38.89
N SER A 119 -29.97 34.75 38.43
CA SER A 119 -30.25 36.02 39.09
C SER A 119 -31.76 36.29 39.07
N GLN A 120 -32.32 36.57 40.26
CA GLN A 120 -33.72 36.99 40.45
C GLN A 120 -33.98 38.39 39.90
#